data_AF-A0AAE3WFY5-F1
#
_entry.id   AF-A0AAE3WFY5-F1
#
_cell.length_a   1.000
_cell.length_b   1.000
_cell.length_c   1.000
_cell.angle_alpha   90.00
_cell.angle_beta   90.00
_cell.angle_gamma   90.00
#
_symmetry.space_group_name_H-M   'P 1'
#
loop_
_entity.id
_entity.type
_entity.pdbx_description
1 polymer ?
#
loop_
_entity_poly.entity_id
_entity_poly.type
_entity_poly.pdbx_seq_one_letter_code
_entity_poly.pdbx_strand_id
1 'polypeptide(L)'
;MEIIKSEQEKGRRFINKLSVGERQLAAAIQMYFLELDPLAIHTVSSAAHNVLADLLQERGKDASVHGVVYGFFRAAKDLHSGEITEDDIRKWGDGALELVQQYKKLFEDDPELHFDQISSDSPAEERRAYWSDRRRAYNYLKHADRDAQALLDEATINNEDAILQAIVCSQHLNMKHTPEKHFFYCAMIALGKISDKNEKKPMDLVLLLEGLPKEEIMALGRRNLCLGAYSDDEWILNDFKEKSEERMKSMSKKIADGTYEDILFFNFD
;
A
#
# COMPACT_ATOMS: atom_id res chain seq x y z
N MET A 1 -10.10 9.66 15.12
CA MET A 1 -9.75 8.43 15.88
C MET A 1 -9.97 8.73 17.35
N GLU A 2 -11.14 8.37 17.89
CA GLU A 2 -11.46 8.60 19.30
C GLU A 2 -10.72 7.58 20.17
N ILE A 3 -9.84 8.10 21.02
CA ILE A 3 -9.28 7.32 22.12
C ILE A 3 -10.44 7.08 23.09
N ILE A 4 -10.99 5.87 23.12
CA ILE A 4 -11.98 5.47 24.12
C ILE A 4 -11.28 5.57 25.48
N LYS A 5 -11.50 6.68 26.18
CA LYS A 5 -11.02 6.91 27.54
C LYS A 5 -11.97 6.17 28.48
N SER A 6 -11.66 4.92 28.82
CA SER A 6 -12.31 4.32 29.99
C SER A 6 -11.82 5.10 31.22
N GLU A 7 -12.72 5.41 32.16
CA GLU A 7 -12.40 6.17 33.38
C GLU A 7 -11.41 5.47 34.32
N GLN A 8 -10.93 4.26 33.98
CA GLN A 8 -10.21 3.39 34.91
C GLN A 8 -8.70 3.67 35.04
N GLU A 9 -8.08 4.58 34.28
CA GLU A 9 -6.62 4.75 34.32
C GLU A 9 -6.13 6.21 34.22
N LYS A 10 -6.28 6.99 35.29
CA LYS A 10 -5.54 8.26 35.39
C LYS A 10 -4.02 8.00 35.30
N GLY A 11 -3.40 8.47 34.21
CA GLY A 11 -1.94 8.47 34.02
C GLY A 11 -1.37 7.35 33.15
N ARG A 12 -2.18 6.41 32.65
CA ARG A 12 -1.71 5.36 31.71
C ARG A 12 -2.15 5.65 30.28
N ARG A 13 -1.37 5.16 29.31
CA ARG A 13 -1.68 5.26 27.88
C ARG A 13 -2.01 3.86 27.35
N PHE A 14 -3.27 3.67 26.97
CA PHE A 14 -3.67 2.47 26.26
C PHE A 14 -3.41 2.61 24.76
N ILE A 15 -3.08 1.49 24.13
CA ILE A 15 -2.97 1.36 22.68
C ILE A 15 -3.89 0.23 22.23
N ASN A 16 -4.72 0.51 21.24
CA ASN A 16 -5.56 -0.52 20.62
C ASN A 16 -4.79 -1.22 19.48
N LYS A 17 -5.28 -2.39 19.05
CA LYS A 17 -4.62 -3.21 18.01
C LYS A 17 -4.46 -2.45 16.69
N LEU A 18 -5.45 -1.65 16.28
CA LEU A 18 -5.36 -0.80 15.07
C LEU A 18 -4.19 0.19 15.18
N SER A 19 -4.04 0.86 16.32
CA SER A 19 -2.94 1.77 16.58
C SER A 19 -1.59 1.06 16.66
N VAL A 20 -1.55 -0.20 17.11
CA VAL A 20 -0.32 -1.00 17.11
C VAL A 20 0.11 -1.28 15.67
N GLY A 21 -0.80 -1.81 14.84
CA GLY A 21 -0.53 -2.09 13.43
C GLY A 21 -0.10 -0.83 12.67
N GLU A 22 -0.77 0.31 12.88
CA GLU A 22 -0.42 1.58 12.23
C GLU A 22 0.98 2.07 12.61
N ARG A 23 1.32 2.02 13.91
CA ARG A 23 2.63 2.49 14.39
C ARG A 23 3.76 1.60 13.90
N GLN A 24 3.54 0.28 13.87
CA GLN A 24 4.52 -0.66 13.33
C GLN A 24 4.69 -0.46 11.82
N LEU A 25 3.59 -0.26 11.07
CA LEU A 25 3.66 0.00 9.64
C LEU A 25 4.44 1.30 9.34
N ALA A 26 4.12 2.40 10.03
CA ALA A 26 4.84 3.66 9.88
C ALA A 26 6.34 3.51 10.21
N ALA A 27 6.66 2.81 11.31
CA ALA A 27 8.05 2.52 11.67
C ALA A 27 8.76 1.70 10.58
N ALA A 28 8.13 0.63 10.07
CA ALA A 28 8.72 -0.19 9.01
C ALA A 28 9.02 0.62 7.73
N ILE A 29 8.10 1.51 7.32
CA ILE A 29 8.30 2.39 6.17
C ILE A 29 9.49 3.33 6.41
N GLN A 30 9.58 3.94 7.60
CA GLN A 30 10.71 4.82 7.94
C GLN A 30 12.04 4.05 7.95
N MET A 31 12.07 2.88 8.58
CA MET A 31 13.26 2.01 8.62
C MET A 31 13.70 1.62 7.21
N TYR A 32 12.76 1.33 6.31
CA TYR A 32 13.03 1.03 4.90
C TYR A 32 13.73 2.19 4.20
N PHE A 33 13.19 3.40 4.31
CA PHE A 33 13.81 4.56 3.66
C PHE A 33 15.14 4.95 4.29
N LEU A 34 15.30 4.79 5.60
CA LEU A 34 16.57 4.95 6.31
C LEU A 34 17.62 3.88 5.97
N GLU A 35 17.28 2.89 5.14
CA GLU A 35 18.15 1.78 4.75
C GLU A 35 18.73 1.08 5.99
N LEU A 36 17.89 0.88 7.01
CA LEU A 36 18.26 0.10 8.19
C LEU A 36 18.36 -1.39 7.85
N ASP A 37 18.74 -2.18 8.85
CA ASP A 37 18.88 -3.63 8.74
C ASP A 37 17.61 -4.30 8.14
N PRO A 38 17.73 -5.05 7.02
CA PRO A 38 16.60 -5.68 6.34
C PRO A 38 15.81 -6.65 7.22
N LEU A 39 16.46 -7.35 8.16
CA LEU A 39 15.81 -8.30 9.05
C LEU A 39 14.97 -7.57 10.11
N ALA A 40 15.47 -6.44 10.61
CA ALA A 40 14.73 -5.56 11.51
C ALA A 40 13.50 -4.96 10.81
N ILE A 41 13.65 -4.48 9.57
CA ILE A 41 12.52 -3.98 8.75
C ILE A 41 11.47 -5.09 8.60
N HIS A 42 11.89 -6.29 8.21
CA HIS A 42 10.99 -7.42 7.97
C HIS A 42 10.22 -7.83 9.23
N THR A 43 10.90 -7.80 10.38
CA THR A 43 10.29 -8.12 11.67
C THR A 43 9.16 -7.16 11.99
N VAL A 44 9.40 -5.85 11.83
CA VAL A 44 8.41 -4.82 12.15
C VAL A 44 7.28 -4.81 11.13
N SER A 45 7.57 -4.94 9.82
CA SER A 45 6.55 -4.99 8.76
C SER A 45 5.68 -6.24 8.86
N SER A 46 6.27 -7.41 9.16
CA SER A 46 5.53 -8.65 9.37
C SER A 46 4.63 -8.58 10.60
N ALA A 47 5.10 -7.95 11.69
CA ALA A 47 4.27 -7.72 12.87
C ALA A 47 3.06 -6.83 12.54
N ALA A 48 3.29 -5.74 11.79
CA ALA A 48 2.22 -4.85 11.33
C ALA A 48 1.21 -5.61 10.45
N HIS A 49 1.69 -6.36 9.45
CA HIS A 49 0.85 -7.12 8.54
C HIS A 49 -0.01 -8.15 9.29
N ASN A 50 0.58 -8.94 10.20
CA ASN A 50 -0.17 -9.94 10.95
C ASN A 50 -1.28 -9.30 11.81
N VAL A 51 -0.98 -8.22 12.54
CA VAL A 51 -1.98 -7.52 13.36
C VAL A 51 -3.13 -6.98 12.50
N LEU A 52 -2.81 -6.34 11.38
CA LEU A 52 -3.83 -5.76 10.49
C LEU A 52 -4.64 -6.84 9.76
N ALA A 53 -4.00 -7.93 9.33
CA ALA A 53 -4.69 -9.04 8.69
C ALA A 53 -5.62 -9.79 9.64
N ASP A 54 -5.22 -10.00 10.91
CA ASP A 54 -6.09 -10.61 11.92
C ASP A 54 -7.33 -9.73 12.19
N LEU A 55 -7.16 -8.41 12.25
CA LEU A 55 -8.28 -7.46 12.38
C LEU A 55 -9.16 -7.43 11.13
N LEU A 56 -8.59 -7.60 9.94
CA LEU A 56 -9.32 -7.68 8.69
C LEU A 56 -10.15 -8.98 8.64
N GLN A 57 -9.56 -10.08 9.08
CA GLN A 57 -10.24 -11.38 9.19
C GLN A 57 -11.41 -11.34 10.19
N GLU A 58 -11.27 -10.60 11.30
CA GLU A 58 -12.35 -10.36 12.26
C GLU A 58 -13.55 -9.65 11.60
N ARG A 59 -13.32 -8.88 10.53
CA ARG A 59 -14.37 -8.26 9.69
C ARG A 59 -14.86 -9.15 8.55
N GLY A 60 -14.51 -10.45 8.56
CA GLY A 60 -14.90 -11.40 7.52
C GLY A 60 -14.16 -11.22 6.19
N LYS A 61 -12.97 -10.61 6.21
CA LYS A 61 -12.19 -10.29 5.02
C LYS A 61 -10.81 -10.98 5.11
N ASP A 62 -10.56 -11.97 4.24
CA ASP A 62 -9.30 -12.71 4.21
C ASP A 62 -8.21 -11.97 3.41
N ALA A 63 -7.13 -11.57 4.09
CA ALA A 63 -6.02 -10.80 3.51
C ALA A 63 -5.37 -11.48 2.28
N SER A 64 -5.46 -12.80 2.12
CA SER A 64 -4.87 -13.51 0.98
C SER A 64 -5.54 -13.20 -0.36
N VAL A 65 -6.83 -12.84 -0.33
CA VAL A 65 -7.68 -12.73 -1.53
C VAL A 65 -8.45 -11.41 -1.58
N HIS A 66 -8.61 -10.73 -0.44
CA HIS A 66 -9.47 -9.56 -0.34
C HIS A 66 -9.07 -8.42 -1.28
N GLY A 67 -7.76 -8.18 -1.47
CA GLY A 67 -7.28 -7.18 -2.42
C GLY A 67 -7.66 -7.48 -3.88
N VAL A 68 -7.66 -8.76 -4.25
CA VAL A 68 -8.08 -9.22 -5.59
C VAL A 68 -9.60 -9.08 -5.75
N VAL A 69 -10.37 -9.52 -4.74
CA VAL A 69 -11.83 -9.34 -4.72
C VAL A 69 -12.20 -7.87 -4.81
N TYR A 70 -11.51 -6.99 -4.06
CA TYR A 70 -11.70 -5.54 -4.14
C TYR A 70 -11.45 -5.00 -5.54
N GLY A 71 -10.35 -5.41 -6.18
CA GLY A 71 -10.02 -4.98 -7.54
C GLY A 71 -11.11 -5.35 -8.55
N PHE A 72 -11.58 -6.59 -8.53
CA PHE A 72 -12.67 -7.03 -9.41
C PHE A 72 -14.01 -6.36 -9.08
N PHE A 73 -14.32 -6.19 -7.79
CA PHE A 73 -15.55 -5.52 -7.37
C PHE A 73 -15.58 -4.05 -7.79
N ARG A 74 -14.46 -3.34 -7.65
CA ARG A 74 -14.31 -1.97 -8.14
C ARG A 74 -14.45 -1.91 -9.66
N ALA A 75 -13.77 -2.79 -10.39
CA ALA A 75 -13.90 -2.87 -11.85
C ALA A 75 -15.35 -3.12 -12.29
N ALA A 76 -16.09 -3.94 -11.54
CA ALA A 76 -17.51 -4.19 -11.82
C ALA A 76 -18.38 -2.94 -11.60
N LYS A 77 -18.09 -2.15 -10.56
CA LYS A 77 -18.74 -0.86 -10.33
C LYS A 77 -18.45 0.11 -11.47
N ASP A 78 -17.18 0.25 -11.84
CA ASP A 78 -16.74 1.17 -12.89
C ASP A 78 -17.30 0.75 -14.27
N LEU A 79 -17.43 -0.56 -14.52
CA LEU A 79 -18.10 -1.09 -15.72
C LEU A 79 -19.61 -0.84 -15.69
N HIS A 80 -20.24 -0.89 -14.51
CA HIS A 80 -21.65 -0.58 -14.33
C HIS A 80 -21.94 0.91 -14.56
N SER A 81 -21.08 1.81 -14.07
CA SER A 81 -21.20 3.27 -14.27
C SER A 81 -20.80 3.72 -15.68
N GLY A 82 -20.11 2.87 -16.45
CA GLY A 82 -19.59 3.20 -17.78
C GLY A 82 -18.27 3.96 -17.77
N GLU A 83 -17.58 4.00 -16.63
CA GLU A 83 -16.25 4.59 -16.49
C GLU A 83 -15.15 3.76 -17.17
N ILE A 84 -15.34 2.44 -17.25
CA ILE A 84 -14.48 1.53 -18.02
C ILE A 84 -15.30 0.68 -19.00
N THR A 85 -14.66 0.22 -20.07
CA THR A 85 -15.30 -0.62 -21.10
C THR A 85 -14.96 -2.11 -20.91
N GLU A 86 -15.73 -3.00 -21.55
CA GLU A 86 -15.39 -4.44 -21.56
C GLU A 86 -14.02 -4.68 -22.22
N ASP A 87 -13.68 -3.93 -23.25
CA ASP A 87 -12.38 -4.02 -23.94
C ASP A 87 -11.22 -3.65 -23.03
N ASP A 88 -11.42 -2.71 -22.09
CA ASP A 88 -10.40 -2.39 -21.09
C ASP A 88 -10.15 -3.56 -20.14
N ILE A 89 -11.19 -4.30 -19.76
CA ILE A 89 -11.09 -5.47 -18.88
C ILE A 89 -10.48 -6.67 -19.61
N ARG A 90 -10.79 -6.87 -20.91
CA ARG A 90 -10.20 -7.96 -21.71
C ARG A 90 -8.67 -7.88 -21.79
N LYS A 91 -8.09 -6.69 -21.68
CA LYS A 91 -6.63 -6.49 -21.62
C LYS A 91 -5.99 -7.10 -20.36
N TRP A 92 -6.78 -7.47 -19.35
CA TRP A 92 -6.26 -8.04 -18.09
C TRP A 92 -5.97 -9.53 -18.19
N GLY A 93 -6.47 -10.21 -19.23
CA GLY A 93 -6.27 -11.63 -19.48
C GLY A 93 -7.58 -12.42 -19.57
N ASP A 94 -7.45 -13.70 -19.92
CA ASP A 94 -8.58 -14.61 -20.09
C ASP A 94 -9.35 -14.78 -18.77
N GLY A 95 -10.68 -14.78 -18.84
CA GLY A 95 -11.56 -14.98 -17.68
C GLY A 95 -11.84 -13.73 -16.83
N ALA A 96 -11.09 -12.64 -17.04
CA ALA A 96 -11.24 -11.42 -16.24
C ALA A 96 -12.61 -10.77 -16.46
N LEU A 97 -13.06 -10.67 -17.71
CA LEU A 97 -14.36 -10.06 -18.03
C LEU A 97 -15.52 -10.87 -17.45
N GLU A 98 -15.47 -12.20 -17.57
CA GLU A 98 -16.49 -13.10 -17.05
C GLU A 98 -16.64 -12.94 -15.53
N LEU A 99 -15.53 -12.79 -14.81
CA LEU A 99 -15.54 -12.55 -13.37
C LEU A 99 -16.09 -11.15 -13.02
N VAL A 100 -15.65 -10.10 -13.74
CA VAL A 100 -16.17 -8.73 -13.53
C VAL A 100 -17.68 -8.66 -13.82
N GLN A 101 -18.15 -9.34 -14.87
CA GLN A 101 -19.58 -9.40 -15.20
C GLN A 101 -20.40 -10.14 -14.12
N GLN A 102 -19.82 -11.13 -13.43
CA GLN A 102 -20.50 -11.76 -12.29
C GLN A 102 -20.70 -10.77 -11.14
N TYR A 103 -19.68 -9.98 -10.81
CA TYR A 103 -19.80 -8.93 -9.79
C TYR A 103 -20.71 -7.77 -10.25
N LYS A 104 -20.73 -7.43 -11.54
CA LYS A 104 -21.57 -6.36 -12.10
C LYS A 104 -23.06 -6.59 -11.80
N LYS A 105 -23.51 -7.85 -11.85
CA LYS A 105 -24.90 -8.22 -11.52
C LYS A 105 -25.31 -7.82 -10.11
N LEU A 106 -24.37 -7.82 -9.15
CA LEU A 106 -24.66 -7.39 -7.78
C LEU A 106 -25.09 -5.91 -7.74
N PHE A 107 -24.57 -5.07 -8.62
CA PHE A 107 -24.95 -3.66 -8.73
C PHE A 107 -26.23 -3.44 -9.54
N GLU A 108 -26.65 -4.41 -10.36
CA GLU A 108 -27.97 -4.38 -11.00
C GLU A 108 -29.08 -4.61 -9.96
N ASP A 109 -28.81 -5.47 -8.97
CA ASP A 109 -29.73 -5.76 -7.86
C ASP A 109 -29.67 -4.67 -6.77
N ASP A 110 -28.47 -4.17 -6.45
CA ASP A 110 -28.24 -3.12 -5.43
C ASP A 110 -27.20 -2.09 -5.92
N PRO A 111 -27.64 -0.98 -6.54
CA PRO A 111 -26.73 0.08 -7.00
C PRO A 111 -25.97 0.79 -5.87
N GLU A 112 -26.43 0.69 -4.63
CA GLU A 112 -25.80 1.31 -3.45
C GLU A 112 -24.89 0.33 -2.68
N LEU A 113 -24.69 -0.89 -3.19
CA LEU A 113 -23.86 -1.91 -2.57
C LEU A 113 -22.46 -1.37 -2.23
N HIS A 114 -22.17 -1.31 -0.94
CA HIS A 114 -20.89 -0.83 -0.45
C HIS A 114 -19.91 -1.97 -0.27
N PHE A 115 -18.65 -1.72 -0.63
CA PHE A 115 -17.58 -2.72 -0.51
C PHE A 115 -17.42 -3.28 0.91
N ASP A 116 -17.71 -2.48 1.94
CA ASP A 116 -17.62 -2.92 3.33
C ASP A 116 -18.61 -4.02 3.71
N GLN A 117 -19.62 -4.25 2.89
CA GLN A 117 -20.59 -5.34 3.07
C GLN A 117 -20.09 -6.67 2.48
N ILE A 118 -18.96 -6.67 1.78
CA ILE A 118 -18.41 -7.86 1.15
C ILE A 118 -17.48 -8.59 2.10
N SER A 119 -17.81 -9.86 2.32
CA SER A 119 -16.91 -10.84 2.91
C SER A 119 -16.11 -11.54 1.81
N SER A 120 -14.86 -11.86 2.11
CA SER A 120 -14.02 -12.66 1.22
C SER A 120 -13.30 -13.72 2.03
N ASP A 121 -13.32 -14.95 1.54
CA ASP A 121 -12.66 -16.08 2.18
C ASP A 121 -11.96 -16.92 1.11
N SER A 122 -10.70 -17.26 1.35
CA SER A 122 -9.93 -18.10 0.41
C SER A 122 -10.00 -19.58 0.83
N PRO A 123 -9.95 -20.52 -0.13
CA PRO A 123 -9.76 -21.93 0.17
C PRO A 123 -8.57 -22.16 1.11
N ALA A 124 -8.71 -23.10 2.04
CA ALA A 124 -7.69 -23.32 3.09
C ALA A 124 -6.30 -23.66 2.55
N GLU A 125 -6.20 -24.24 1.36
CA GLU A 125 -4.92 -24.50 0.68
C GLU A 125 -4.25 -23.20 0.21
N GLU A 126 -4.98 -22.35 -0.51
CA GLU A 126 -4.51 -21.03 -0.97
C GLU A 126 -4.11 -20.14 0.21
N ARG A 127 -4.93 -20.11 1.26
CA ARG A 127 -4.64 -19.38 2.49
C ARG A 127 -3.33 -19.84 3.12
N ARG A 128 -3.13 -21.16 3.24
CA ARG A 128 -1.89 -21.74 3.79
C ARG A 128 -0.69 -21.40 2.92
N ALA A 129 -0.81 -21.49 1.59
CA ALA A 129 0.27 -21.13 0.68
C ALA A 129 0.67 -19.65 0.83
N TYR A 130 -0.32 -18.74 0.81
CA TYR A 130 -0.14 -17.31 1.01
C TYR A 130 0.62 -17.01 2.32
N TRP A 131 0.16 -17.57 3.44
CA TRP A 131 0.76 -17.32 4.75
C TRP A 131 2.10 -18.02 4.96
N SER A 132 2.29 -19.21 4.39
CA SER A 132 3.55 -19.94 4.49
C SER A 132 4.69 -19.17 3.82
N ASP A 133 4.41 -18.57 2.67
CA ASP A 133 5.41 -17.78 1.96
C ASP A 133 5.77 -16.50 2.74
N ARG A 134 4.76 -15.72 3.13
CA ARG A 134 4.95 -14.42 3.80
C ARG A 134 5.46 -14.53 5.23
N ARG A 135 5.17 -15.63 5.93
CA ARG A 135 5.66 -15.84 7.29
C ARG A 135 6.98 -16.59 7.33
N ARG A 136 7.64 -16.89 6.19
CA ARG A 136 8.86 -17.69 6.17
C ARG A 136 9.98 -17.10 7.05
N ALA A 137 10.39 -15.86 6.78
CA ALA A 137 11.43 -15.19 7.55
C ALA A 137 10.97 -14.86 8.98
N TYR A 138 9.71 -14.45 9.18
CA TYR A 138 9.13 -14.28 10.52
C TYR A 138 9.15 -15.57 11.36
N ASN A 139 8.85 -16.72 10.75
CA ASN A 139 8.84 -18.02 11.41
C ASN A 139 10.25 -18.48 11.75
N TYR A 140 11.23 -18.23 10.89
CA TYR A 140 12.65 -18.47 11.19
C TYR A 140 13.07 -17.72 12.47
N LEU A 141 12.72 -16.43 12.58
CA LEU A 141 13.08 -15.63 13.75
C LEU A 141 12.39 -16.09 15.04
N LYS A 142 11.12 -16.50 14.95
CA LYS A 142 10.33 -16.86 16.14
C LYS A 142 10.61 -18.27 16.67
N HIS A 143 11.29 -19.12 15.91
CA HIS A 143 11.49 -20.54 16.22
C HIS A 143 12.95 -20.92 16.52
N ALA A 144 13.80 -19.95 16.85
CA ALA A 144 15.20 -20.17 17.23
C ALA A 144 15.39 -21.19 18.38
N ASP A 145 14.36 -21.46 19.18
CA ASP A 145 14.36 -22.52 20.21
C ASP A 145 14.44 -23.94 19.61
N ARG A 146 13.93 -24.13 18.39
CA ARG A 146 13.84 -25.42 17.70
C ARG A 146 14.94 -25.62 16.66
N ASP A 147 15.46 -24.53 16.10
CA ASP A 147 16.37 -24.55 14.97
C ASP A 147 17.51 -23.54 15.10
N ALA A 148 18.13 -23.43 16.29
CA ALA A 148 19.20 -22.48 16.60
C ALA A 148 20.42 -22.44 15.65
N GLN A 149 20.59 -23.45 14.78
CA GLN A 149 21.67 -23.53 13.78
C GLN A 149 21.17 -23.38 12.34
N ALA A 150 19.87 -23.18 12.14
CA ALA A 150 19.33 -22.88 10.82
C ALA A 150 19.91 -21.55 10.31
N LEU A 151 19.96 -21.42 8.99
CA LEU A 151 20.40 -20.20 8.31
C LEU A 151 19.25 -19.71 7.43
N LEU A 152 19.04 -18.39 7.42
CA LEU A 152 18.13 -17.72 6.51
C LEU A 152 18.94 -16.96 5.47
N ASP A 153 18.64 -17.18 4.20
CA ASP A 153 19.19 -16.37 3.11
C ASP A 153 18.49 -15.02 3.08
N GLU A 154 19.24 -13.95 3.36
CA GLU A 154 18.74 -12.57 3.37
C GLU A 154 18.11 -12.17 2.03
N ALA A 155 18.57 -12.73 0.91
CA ALA A 155 18.00 -12.45 -0.42
C ALA A 155 16.54 -12.94 -0.57
N THR A 156 16.08 -13.80 0.33
CA THR A 156 14.68 -14.27 0.37
C THR A 156 13.76 -13.34 1.17
N ILE A 157 14.30 -12.33 1.85
CA ILE A 157 13.52 -11.36 2.62
C ILE A 157 12.96 -10.31 1.68
N ASN A 158 11.64 -10.29 1.54
CA ASN A 158 10.92 -9.30 0.74
C ASN A 158 10.25 -8.27 1.67
N ASN A 159 10.97 -7.19 1.97
CA ASN A 159 10.47 -6.11 2.82
C ASN A 159 9.37 -5.31 2.13
N GLU A 160 9.51 -5.11 0.82
CA GLU A 160 8.59 -4.35 0.00
C GLU A 160 7.19 -5.00 -0.01
N ASP A 161 7.10 -6.31 -0.24
CA ASP A 161 5.82 -7.04 -0.16
C ASP A 161 5.24 -6.98 1.25
N ALA A 162 6.04 -7.24 2.30
CA ALA A 162 5.52 -7.22 3.67
C ALA A 162 4.92 -5.85 4.06
N ILE A 163 5.58 -4.75 3.69
CA ILE A 163 5.07 -3.39 3.90
C ILE A 163 3.82 -3.14 3.05
N LEU A 164 3.84 -3.52 1.76
CA LEU A 164 2.71 -3.33 0.85
C LEU A 164 1.46 -4.06 1.33
N GLN A 165 1.57 -5.32 1.75
CA GLN A 165 0.44 -6.09 2.27
C GLN A 165 -0.15 -5.47 3.55
N ALA A 166 0.71 -4.92 4.42
CA ALA A 166 0.25 -4.18 5.59
C ALA A 166 -0.49 -2.88 5.19
N ILE A 167 -0.01 -2.15 4.18
CA ILE A 167 -0.72 -0.97 3.65
C ILE A 167 -2.10 -1.37 3.13
N VAL A 168 -2.18 -2.42 2.31
CA VAL A 168 -3.43 -2.95 1.74
C VAL A 168 -4.42 -3.34 2.84
N CYS A 169 -3.97 -4.08 3.86
CA CYS A 169 -4.80 -4.42 5.01
C CYS A 169 -5.29 -3.16 5.74
N SER A 170 -4.42 -2.15 5.94
CA SER A 170 -4.81 -0.90 6.59
C SER A 170 -5.89 -0.13 5.80
N GLN A 171 -5.79 -0.12 4.48
CA GLN A 171 -6.78 0.53 3.60
C GLN A 171 -8.13 -0.17 3.72
N HIS A 172 -8.18 -1.51 3.66
CA HIS A 172 -9.41 -2.27 3.82
C HIS A 172 -10.01 -2.26 5.23
N LEU A 173 -9.22 -1.78 6.21
CA LEU A 173 -9.69 -1.47 7.57
C LEU A 173 -10.24 -0.04 7.70
N ASN A 174 -10.33 0.72 6.60
CA ASN A 174 -10.71 2.14 6.54
C ASN A 174 -9.80 3.02 7.41
N MET A 175 -8.52 2.67 7.49
CA MET A 175 -7.53 3.49 8.17
C MET A 175 -7.07 4.62 7.25
N LYS A 176 -6.72 5.76 7.85
CA LYS A 176 -6.22 6.92 7.10
C LYS A 176 -5.01 6.52 6.24
N HIS A 177 -5.03 6.94 4.99
CA HIS A 177 -3.85 6.84 4.12
C HIS A 177 -2.88 7.96 4.49
N THR A 178 -1.80 7.61 5.19
CA THR A 178 -0.83 8.60 5.68
C THR A 178 0.16 8.97 4.56
N PRO A 179 0.86 10.12 4.68
CA PRO A 179 1.90 10.49 3.72
C PRO A 179 2.99 9.43 3.55
N GLU A 180 3.36 8.70 4.62
CA GLU A 180 4.33 7.61 4.56
C GLU A 180 3.86 6.46 3.67
N LYS A 181 2.59 6.04 3.84
CA LYS A 181 1.99 4.97 3.01
C LYS A 181 1.90 5.40 1.55
N HIS A 182 1.47 6.63 1.31
CA HIS A 182 1.34 7.19 -0.02
C HIS A 182 2.68 7.27 -0.73
N PHE A 183 3.69 7.85 -0.07
CA PHE A 183 5.04 7.96 -0.63
C PHE A 183 5.65 6.58 -0.88
N PHE A 184 5.51 5.64 0.06
CA PHE A 184 6.00 4.27 -0.12
C PHE A 184 5.37 3.62 -1.36
N TYR A 185 4.05 3.68 -1.50
CA TYR A 185 3.34 3.12 -2.64
C TYR A 185 3.79 3.75 -3.97
N CYS A 186 3.86 5.08 -4.06
CA CYS A 186 4.35 5.79 -5.25
C CYS A 186 5.80 5.43 -5.58
N ALA A 187 6.68 5.33 -4.57
CA ALA A 187 8.07 4.93 -4.76
C ALA A 187 8.18 3.51 -5.31
N MET A 188 7.35 2.57 -4.84
CA MET A 188 7.37 1.19 -5.35
C MET A 188 6.92 1.10 -6.82
N ILE A 189 5.97 1.93 -7.24
CA ILE A 189 5.58 2.05 -8.66
C ILE A 189 6.75 2.64 -9.47
N ALA A 190 7.30 3.78 -9.04
CA ALA A 190 8.41 4.44 -9.74
C ALA A 190 9.67 3.57 -9.87
N LEU A 191 9.92 2.68 -8.91
CA LEU A 191 11.01 1.70 -8.93
C LEU A 191 10.69 0.45 -9.77
N GLY A 192 9.53 0.37 -10.40
CA GLY A 192 9.08 -0.79 -11.18
C GLY A 192 8.85 -2.04 -10.33
N LYS A 193 8.67 -1.89 -9.01
CA LYS A 193 8.40 -3.00 -8.08
C LYS A 193 6.93 -3.37 -8.06
N ILE A 194 6.06 -2.41 -8.33
CA ILE A 194 4.62 -2.60 -8.51
C ILE A 194 4.29 -2.17 -9.93
N SER A 195 3.58 -3.03 -10.66
CA SER A 195 3.02 -2.65 -11.96
C SER A 195 1.79 -1.78 -11.73
N ASP A 196 1.87 -0.51 -12.14
CA ASP A 196 0.68 0.29 -12.36
C ASP A 196 0.22 0.05 -13.80
N LYS A 197 -0.89 -0.68 -13.97
CA LYS A 197 -1.49 -0.89 -15.29
C LYS A 197 -2.37 0.30 -15.72
N ASN A 198 -2.55 1.30 -14.86
CA ASN A 198 -3.35 2.48 -15.16
C ASN A 198 -2.50 3.54 -15.86
N GLU A 199 -2.12 3.26 -17.11
CA GLU A 199 -1.35 4.18 -17.97
C GLU A 199 -2.01 5.55 -18.10
N LYS A 200 -3.33 5.64 -17.89
CA LYS A 200 -4.11 6.85 -18.12
C LYS A 200 -3.93 7.91 -17.03
N LYS A 201 -3.53 7.56 -15.81
CA LYS A 201 -3.49 8.51 -14.66
C LYS A 201 -2.47 8.12 -13.57
N PRO A 202 -1.16 8.17 -13.84
CA PRO A 202 -0.19 8.05 -12.77
C PRO A 202 -0.41 9.18 -11.75
N MET A 203 -0.27 8.87 -10.45
CA MET A 203 -0.34 9.89 -9.40
C MET A 203 0.76 10.94 -9.64
N ASP A 204 0.49 12.22 -9.34
CA ASP A 204 1.46 13.31 -9.52
C ASP A 204 2.82 12.97 -8.89
N LEU A 205 2.80 12.35 -7.69
CA LEU A 205 4.03 11.92 -7.03
C LEU A 205 4.74 10.79 -7.77
N VAL A 206 4.03 9.84 -8.40
CA VAL A 206 4.66 8.81 -9.25
C VAL A 206 5.38 9.48 -10.41
N LEU A 207 4.73 10.41 -11.12
CA LEU A 207 5.36 11.15 -12.23
C LEU A 207 6.62 11.90 -11.80
N LEU A 208 6.62 12.47 -10.60
CA LEU A 208 7.78 13.18 -10.05
C LEU A 208 8.94 12.25 -9.67
N LEU A 209 8.62 11.03 -9.23
CA LEU A 209 9.61 10.02 -8.85
C LEU A 209 10.08 9.20 -10.05
N GLU A 210 9.27 9.08 -11.09
CA GLU A 210 9.59 8.32 -12.30
C GLU A 210 10.79 8.93 -13.03
N GLY A 211 11.77 8.08 -13.35
CA GLY A 211 13.04 8.48 -13.95
C GLY A 211 14.10 8.98 -12.96
N LEU A 212 13.79 9.08 -11.66
CA LEU A 212 14.82 9.28 -10.65
C LEU A 212 15.60 7.98 -10.39
N PRO A 213 16.92 8.07 -10.14
CA PRO A 213 17.67 6.92 -9.67
C PRO A 213 17.15 6.49 -8.29
N LYS A 214 17.25 5.19 -7.99
CA LYS A 214 16.76 4.60 -6.74
C LYS A 214 17.29 5.38 -5.52
N GLU A 215 18.56 5.74 -5.54
CA GLU A 215 19.26 6.42 -4.45
C GLU A 215 18.62 7.79 -4.15
N GLU A 216 18.14 8.51 -5.18
CA GLU A 216 17.46 9.81 -5.02
C GLU A 216 16.05 9.62 -4.45
N ILE A 217 15.30 8.61 -4.91
CA ILE A 217 13.99 8.26 -4.33
C ILE A 217 14.14 7.91 -2.85
N MET A 218 15.13 7.09 -2.50
CA MET A 218 15.42 6.72 -1.11
C MET A 218 15.82 7.94 -0.28
N ALA A 219 16.67 8.83 -0.81
CA ALA A 219 17.05 10.07 -0.14
C ALA A 219 15.86 11.00 0.11
N LEU A 220 14.93 11.12 -0.85
CA LEU A 220 13.68 11.86 -0.69
C LEU A 220 12.80 11.25 0.41
N GLY A 221 12.68 9.93 0.45
CA GLY A 221 11.96 9.22 1.51
C GLY A 221 12.56 9.48 2.90
N ARG A 222 13.89 9.35 3.04
CA ARG A 222 14.59 9.68 4.30
C ARG A 222 14.30 11.09 4.75
N ARG A 223 14.46 12.05 3.84
CA ARG A 223 14.33 13.45 4.15
C ARG A 223 12.92 13.82 4.58
N ASN A 224 11.92 13.43 3.79
CA ASN A 224 10.54 13.89 4.00
C ASN A 224 9.80 13.08 5.05
N LEU A 225 10.11 11.79 5.21
CA LEU A 225 9.38 10.90 6.13
C LEU A 225 10.10 10.69 7.47
N CYS A 226 11.43 10.82 7.50
CA CYS A 226 12.22 10.46 8.69
C CYS A 226 12.86 11.67 9.37
N LEU A 227 13.30 12.67 8.59
CA LEU A 227 14.01 13.85 9.12
C LEU A 227 13.12 15.08 9.31
N GLY A 228 11.97 15.15 8.62
CA GLY A 228 11.00 16.24 8.76
C GLY A 228 10.42 16.43 10.18
N ALA A 229 10.62 15.45 11.08
CA ALA A 229 10.28 15.59 12.49
C ALA A 229 11.35 16.32 13.32
N TYR A 230 12.54 16.60 12.76
CA TYR A 230 13.72 17.03 13.52
C TYR A 230 14.52 18.22 12.95
N SER A 231 14.25 18.73 11.74
CA SER A 231 15.05 19.83 11.17
C SER A 231 14.23 21.07 10.81
N ASP A 232 14.46 22.16 11.55
CA ASP A 232 14.08 23.54 11.19
C ASP A 232 14.97 24.11 10.04
N ASP A 233 15.60 23.26 9.23
CA ASP A 233 16.57 23.68 8.20
C ASP A 233 15.87 24.13 6.91
N GLU A 234 15.42 25.39 6.90
CA GLU A 234 14.74 26.08 5.78
C GLU A 234 15.49 25.97 4.43
N TRP A 235 16.82 25.91 4.43
CA TRP A 235 17.61 25.94 3.19
C TRP A 235 17.37 24.74 2.28
N ILE A 236 17.12 23.56 2.86
CA ILE A 236 16.90 22.35 2.08
C ILE A 236 15.51 22.41 1.42
N LEU A 237 14.49 22.91 2.16
CA LEU A 237 13.13 23.11 1.64
C LEU A 237 13.14 24.03 0.41
N ASN A 238 13.96 25.08 0.44
CA ASN A 238 14.11 26.00 -0.68
C ASN A 238 14.74 25.34 -1.93
N ASP A 239 15.80 24.54 -1.79
CA ASP A 239 16.43 23.83 -2.93
C ASP A 239 15.46 22.83 -3.61
N PHE A 240 14.66 22.11 -2.82
CA PHE A 240 13.65 21.20 -3.39
C PHE A 240 12.53 21.98 -4.08
N LYS A 241 12.05 23.06 -3.47
CA LYS A 241 11.02 23.89 -4.06
C LYS A 241 11.47 24.43 -5.42
N GLU A 242 12.69 24.95 -5.51
CA GLU A 242 13.27 25.45 -6.76
C GLU A 242 13.37 24.35 -7.84
N LYS A 243 13.93 23.18 -7.50
CA LYS A 243 14.04 22.04 -8.45
C LYS A 243 12.67 21.47 -8.85
N SER A 244 11.72 21.43 -7.93
CA SER A 244 10.35 20.97 -8.20
C SER A 244 9.61 21.94 -9.11
N GLU A 245 9.78 23.25 -8.91
CA GLU A 245 9.20 24.28 -9.77
C GLU A 245 9.81 24.24 -11.18
N GLU A 246 11.13 24.02 -11.31
CA GLU A 246 11.77 23.84 -12.62
C GLU A 246 11.25 22.58 -13.34
N ARG A 247 11.10 21.46 -12.63
CA ARG A 247 10.53 20.23 -13.20
C ARG A 247 9.06 20.40 -13.57
N MET A 248 8.24 21.02 -12.72
CA MET A 248 6.83 21.30 -13.01
C MET A 248 6.68 22.27 -14.18
N LYS A 249 7.58 23.25 -14.34
CA LYS A 249 7.65 24.12 -15.54
C LYS A 249 8.02 23.32 -16.78
N SER A 250 9.00 22.41 -16.68
CA SER A 250 9.38 21.51 -17.77
C SER A 250 8.23 20.59 -18.18
N MET A 251 7.51 20.04 -17.20
CA MET A 251 6.37 19.14 -17.42
C MET A 251 5.17 19.90 -18.00
N SER A 252 4.83 21.07 -17.44
CA SER A 252 3.81 21.98 -17.99
C SER A 252 4.13 22.39 -19.43
N LYS A 253 5.40 22.61 -19.75
CA LYS A 253 5.82 22.90 -21.12
C LYS A 253 5.59 21.71 -22.05
N LYS A 254 5.93 20.48 -21.64
CA LYS A 254 5.63 19.26 -22.40
C LYS A 254 4.13 19.06 -22.62
N ILE A 255 3.30 19.36 -21.61
CA ILE A 255 1.84 19.34 -21.71
C ILE A 255 1.35 20.39 -22.71
N ALA A 256 1.83 21.64 -22.62
CA ALA A 256 1.45 22.72 -23.52
C ALA A 256 1.88 22.47 -24.98
N ASP A 257 3.01 21.79 -25.18
CA ASP A 257 3.51 21.40 -26.50
C ASP A 257 2.71 20.24 -27.13
N GLY A 258 1.62 19.77 -26.49
CA GLY A 258 0.75 18.70 -27.01
C GLY A 258 1.43 17.34 -27.02
N THR A 259 2.52 17.19 -26.27
CA THR A 259 3.27 15.92 -26.16
C THR A 259 2.80 15.04 -25.00
N TYR A 260 1.72 15.45 -24.33
CA TYR A 260 1.06 14.74 -23.24
C TYR A 260 -0.45 14.80 -23.47
N GLU A 261 -1.06 13.68 -23.83
CA GLU A 261 -2.51 13.58 -23.99
C GLU A 261 -3.21 13.32 -22.64
N ASP A 262 -4.21 14.16 -22.35
CA ASP A 262 -5.34 14.05 -21.41
C ASP A 262 -5.09 13.64 -19.94
N ILE A 263 -5.17 14.63 -19.02
CA ILE A 263 -5.27 14.42 -17.55
C ILE A 263 -6.58 15.01 -17.01
N LEU A 264 -7.46 14.13 -16.50
CA LEU A 264 -8.63 14.47 -15.67
C LEU A 264 -8.40 13.98 -14.23
N PHE A 265 -8.52 14.90 -13.27
CA PHE A 265 -8.32 14.69 -11.82
C PHE A 265 -9.21 13.61 -11.20
N PHE A 266 -8.69 12.89 -10.20
CA PHE A 266 -9.47 12.15 -9.20
C PHE A 266 -8.96 12.50 -7.80
N ASN A 267 -9.89 12.86 -6.91
CA ASN A 267 -9.65 12.99 -5.47
C ASN A 267 -9.79 11.62 -4.80
N PHE A 268 -8.87 11.30 -3.90
CA PHE A 268 -9.06 10.26 -2.89
C PHE A 268 -9.72 10.93 -1.67
N ASP A 269 -11.02 10.70 -1.47
CA ASP A 269 -11.70 10.91 -0.18
C ASP A 269 -11.65 9.62 0.65
#